data_AF-W2STN2-F1
#
_entry.id   AF-W2STN2-F1
#
_cell.length_a   1.000
_cell.length_b   1.000
_cell.length_c   1.000
_cell.angle_alpha   90.00
_cell.angle_beta   90.00
_cell.angle_gamma   90.00
#
_symmetry.space_group_name_H-M   'P 1'
#
loop_
_entity.id
_entity.type
_entity.pdbx_description
1 polymer ?
#
loop_
_entity_poly.entity_id
_entity_poly.type
_entity_poly.pdbx_seq_one_letter_code
_entity_poly.pdbx_strand_id
1 'polypeptide(L)'
;QCATLVSRQYSHFVLANIQFIWCLSMLICPILVSFLLPNGSVEEWRLVYLAHAVLLVLSNAIFCLLATAKPAPWTDPSITTSAKKNTPIISRRLRV
;
A
#
# COMPACT_ATOMS: atom_id res chain seq x y z
N GLN A 1 7.70 -0.58 -0.45
CA GLN A 1 8.28 -1.69 -1.25
C GLN A 1 7.90 -3.08 -0.73
N CYS A 2 7.71 -3.30 0.58
CA CYS A 2 7.26 -4.62 1.06
C CYS A 2 5.84 -4.99 0.61
N ALA A 3 4.93 -4.01 0.46
CA ALA A 3 3.58 -4.22 -0.07
C ALA A 3 3.57 -4.78 -1.51
N THR A 4 4.53 -4.43 -2.35
CA THR A 4 4.64 -4.97 -3.71
C THR A 4 5.25 -6.36 -3.73
N LEU A 5 6.18 -6.64 -2.82
CA LEU A 5 6.80 -7.97 -2.67
C LEU A 5 5.80 -9.03 -2.17
N VAL A 6 4.92 -8.66 -1.24
CA VAL A 6 3.88 -9.58 -0.71
C VAL A 6 2.76 -9.85 -1.71
N SER A 7 2.41 -8.88 -2.56
CA SER A 7 1.30 -8.97 -3.51
C SER A 7 1.72 -9.44 -4.92
N ARG A 8 3.03 -9.45 -5.23
CA ARG A 8 3.62 -9.93 -6.49
C ARG A 8 2.86 -9.41 -7.72
N GLN A 9 2.10 -10.28 -8.39
CA GLN A 9 1.33 -9.99 -9.61
C GLN A 9 0.13 -9.06 -9.41
N TYR A 10 -0.36 -8.91 -8.17
CA TYR A 10 -1.48 -8.03 -7.82
C TYR A 10 -1.02 -6.69 -7.20
N SER A 11 0.28 -6.42 -7.23
CA SER A 11 0.87 -5.22 -6.65
C SER A 11 0.33 -3.93 -7.24
N HIS A 12 0.01 -3.89 -8.53
CA HIS A 12 -0.60 -2.71 -9.16
C HIS A 12 -1.95 -2.33 -8.54
N PHE A 13 -2.80 -3.31 -8.22
CA PHE A 13 -4.09 -3.04 -7.58
C PHE A 13 -3.92 -2.53 -6.15
N VAL A 14 -3.05 -3.18 -5.36
CA VAL A 14 -2.79 -2.78 -3.97
C VAL A 14 -2.18 -1.38 -3.90
N LEU A 15 -1.22 -1.08 -4.79
CA LEU A 15 -0.62 0.25 -4.87
C LEU A 15 -1.62 1.33 -5.29
N ALA A 16 -2.53 1.04 -6.23
CA ALA A 16 -3.55 1.99 -6.65
C ALA A 16 -4.46 2.39 -5.48
N ASN A 17 -4.86 1.44 -4.63
CA ASN A 17 -5.65 1.71 -3.43
C ASN A 17 -4.87 2.56 -2.41
N ILE A 18 -3.59 2.24 -2.18
CA ILE A 18 -2.73 3.04 -1.30
C ILE A 18 -2.64 4.48 -1.81
N GLN A 19 -2.39 4.66 -3.11
CA GLN A 19 -2.29 5.97 -3.72
C GLN A 19 -3.61 6.75 -3.62
N PHE A 20 -4.75 6.08 -3.77
CA PHE A 20 -6.05 6.72 -3.62
C PHE A 20 -6.26 7.26 -2.19
N ILE A 21 -5.86 6.49 -1.16
CA ILE A 21 -5.91 6.93 0.24
C ILE A 21 -5.00 8.13 0.46
N TRP A 22 -3.80 8.15 -0.14
CA TRP A 22 -2.89 9.30 -0.06
C TRP A 22 -3.50 10.56 -0.69
N CYS A 23 -4.11 10.42 -1.87
CA CYS A 23 -4.79 11.54 -2.52
C CYS A 23 -5.95 12.07 -1.66
N LEU A 24 -6.76 11.19 -1.08
CA LEU A 24 -7.84 11.58 -0.18
C LEU A 24 -7.32 12.30 1.07
N SER A 25 -6.23 11.79 1.66
CA SER A 25 -5.57 12.44 2.79
C SER A 25 -5.07 13.84 2.44
N MET A 26 -4.49 14.03 1.25
CA MET A 26 -4.03 15.35 0.78
C MET A 26 -5.18 16.34 0.56
N LEU A 27 -6.36 15.86 0.15
CA LEU A 27 -7.54 16.70 0.00
C LEU A 27 -8.16 17.09 1.36
N ILE A 28 -8.16 16.18 2.32
CA ILE A 28 -8.74 16.42 3.66
C ILE A 28 -7.82 17.29 4.53
N CYS A 29 -6.50 17.13 4.41
CA CYS A 29 -5.52 17.83 5.25
C CYS A 29 -5.68 19.37 5.28
N PRO A 30 -5.78 20.11 4.15
CA PRO A 30 -5.94 21.56 4.16
C PRO A 30 -7.30 22.01 4.75
N ILE A 31 -8.35 21.19 4.60
CA ILE A 31 -9.67 21.46 5.21
C ILE A 31 -9.56 21.32 6.73
N LEU A 32 -8.92 20.25 7.18
CA LEU A 32 -8.71 19.97 8.60
C LEU A 32 -7.84 21.05 9.26
N VAL A 33 -6.74 21.46 8.61
CA VAL A 33 -5.86 22.54 9.09
C VAL A 33 -6.59 23.87 9.14
N SER A 34 -7.38 24.19 8.11
CA SER A 34 -8.17 25.44 8.10
C SER A 34 -9.20 25.51 9.23
N PHE A 35 -9.69 24.36 9.70
CA PHE A 35 -10.64 24.29 10.81
C PHE A 35 -9.96 24.22 12.20
N LEU A 36 -8.86 23.46 12.32
CA LEU A 36 -8.12 23.30 13.58
C LEU A 36 -7.27 24.51 13.94
N LEU A 37 -6.96 25.39 12.99
CA LEU A 37 -6.09 26.55 13.19
C LEU A 37 -6.82 27.89 13.01
N PRO A 38 -7.80 28.24 13.86
CA PRO A 38 -8.45 29.54 13.81
C PRO A 38 -7.52 30.69 14.26
N ASN A 39 -6.51 30.41 15.11
CA ASN A 39 -5.58 31.42 15.62
C ASN A 39 -4.18 31.34 14.97
N GLY A 40 -3.84 30.24 14.30
CA GLY A 40 -2.55 30.08 13.62
C GLY A 40 -1.33 30.10 14.56
N SER A 41 -1.54 29.77 15.84
CA SER A 41 -0.51 29.92 16.87
C SER A 41 0.60 28.87 16.74
N VAL A 42 1.83 29.25 17.12
CA VAL A 42 3.00 28.35 17.11
C VAL A 42 2.77 27.10 17.96
N GLU A 43 1.97 27.21 19.02
CA GLU A 43 1.70 26.07 19.91
C GLU A 43 0.77 25.02 19.31
N GLU A 44 -0.19 25.43 18.50
CA GLU A 44 -1.10 24.51 17.79
C GLU A 44 -0.29 23.72 16.74
N TRP A 45 0.60 24.39 16.02
CA TRP A 45 1.52 23.75 15.08
C TRP A 45 2.45 22.73 15.77
N ARG A 46 2.98 23.06 16.95
CA ARG A 46 3.83 22.15 17.71
C ARG A 46 3.11 20.84 18.06
N LEU A 47 1.84 20.92 18.43
CA LEU A 47 1.02 19.74 18.69
C LEU A 47 0.77 18.91 17.42
N VAL A 48 0.48 19.56 16.29
CA VAL A 48 0.31 18.89 14.99
C VAL A 48 1.57 18.14 14.57
N TYR A 49 2.75 18.75 14.71
CA TYR A 49 4.01 18.11 14.36
C TYR A 49 4.35 16.95 15.30
N LEU A 50 4.10 17.10 16.61
CA LEU A 50 4.28 16.01 17.56
C LEU A 50 3.33 14.84 17.29
N ALA A 51 2.05 15.13 16.99
CA ALA A 51 1.08 14.10 16.61
C ALA A 51 1.51 13.35 15.34
N HIS A 52 2.01 14.07 14.32
CA HIS A 52 2.57 13.46 13.11
C HIS A 52 3.79 12.59 13.41
N ALA A 53 4.70 13.06 14.28
CA ALA A 53 5.88 12.29 14.68
C ALA A 53 5.49 10.98 15.38
N VAL A 54 4.53 11.02 16.31
CA VAL A 54 4.00 9.83 16.98
C VAL A 54 3.34 8.88 15.98
N LEU A 55 2.55 9.40 15.05
CA LEU A 55 1.89 8.59 14.03
C LEU A 55 2.90 7.89 13.11
N LEU A 56 3.99 8.57 12.74
CA LEU A 56 5.10 7.99 11.97
C LEU A 56 5.80 6.87 12.74
N VAL A 57 6.09 7.09 14.03
CA VAL A 57 6.72 6.08 14.90
C VAL A 57 5.82 4.86 15.06
N LEU A 58 4.53 5.05 15.31
CA LEU A 58 3.55 3.96 15.41
C LEU A 58 3.42 3.20 14.10
N SER A 59 3.33 3.89 12.97
CA SER A 59 3.24 3.27 11.65
C SER A 59 4.49 2.43 11.35
N ASN A 60 5.67 2.92 11.71
CA ASN A 60 6.93 2.18 11.57
C ASN A 60 6.98 0.97 12.51
N ALA A 61 6.53 1.10 13.75
CA ALA A 61 6.46 -0.02 14.69
C ALA A 61 5.51 -1.12 14.21
N ILE A 62 4.32 -0.75 13.74
CA ILE A 62 3.35 -1.66 13.12
C ILE A 62 3.95 -2.33 11.90
N PHE A 63 4.67 -1.58 11.06
CA PHE A 63 5.37 -2.12 9.91
C PHE A 63 6.43 -3.15 10.33
N CYS A 64 7.24 -2.87 11.35
CA CYS A 64 8.23 -3.84 11.85
C CYS A 64 7.58 -5.12 12.37
N LEU A 65 6.38 -5.05 12.98
CA LEU A 65 5.66 -6.22 13.49
C LEU A 65 4.95 -7.03 12.40
N LEU A 66 4.37 -6.35 11.39
CA LEU A 66 3.54 -6.97 10.35
C LEU A 66 4.29 -7.25 9.04
N ALA A 67 5.47 -6.66 8.82
CA ALA A 67 6.24 -6.85 7.60
C ALA A 67 6.77 -8.30 7.53
N THR A 68 5.98 -9.16 6.91
CA THR A 68 6.39 -10.48 6.50
C THR A 68 6.87 -10.43 5.04
N ALA A 69 8.13 -10.83 4.81
CA ALA A 69 8.70 -10.96 3.47
C ALA A 69 8.27 -12.25 2.74
N LYS A 70 7.52 -13.13 3.41
CA LYS A 70 6.98 -14.34 2.78
C LYS A 70 5.82 -13.94 1.84
N PRO A 71 5.81 -14.45 0.60
CA PRO A 71 4.70 -14.21 -0.32
C PRO A 71 3.41 -14.72 0.30
N ALA A 72 2.35 -13.93 0.23
CA ALA A 72 1.10 -14.29 0.86
C ALA A 72 0.48 -15.53 0.17
N PRO A 73 -0.21 -16.43 0.90
CA PRO A 73 -0.67 -17.72 0.38
C PRO A 73 -1.66 -17.59 -0.79
N TRP A 74 -2.33 -16.45 -0.96
CA TRP A 74 -3.19 -16.15 -2.11
C TRP A 74 -2.41 -15.78 -3.40
N THR A 75 -1.09 -15.67 -3.33
CA THR A 75 -0.18 -15.44 -4.47
C THR A 75 0.59 -16.69 -4.89
N ASP A 76 0.31 -17.84 -4.27
CA ASP A 76 1.03 -19.08 -4.49
C ASP A 76 0.79 -19.60 -5.93
N PRO A 77 1.82 -19.81 -6.77
CA PRO A 77 1.61 -20.29 -8.15
C PRO A 77 1.04 -21.71 -8.24
N SER A 78 0.93 -22.43 -7.11
CA SER A 78 0.31 -23.76 -7.01
C SER A 78 -1.22 -23.74 -6.93
N ILE A 79 -1.86 -22.63 -6.55
CA ILE A 79 -3.31 -22.43 -6.75
C ILE A 79 -3.52 -22.18 -8.23
N THR A 80 -3.81 -23.27 -8.95
CA THR A 80 -4.16 -23.28 -10.37
C THR A 80 -5.42 -22.44 -10.60
N THR A 81 -5.24 -21.14 -10.86
CA THR A 81 -6.26 -20.39 -11.58
C THR A 81 -6.46 -21.07 -12.92
N SER A 82 -7.69 -21.48 -13.21
CA SER A 82 -8.11 -22.24 -14.40
C SER A 82 -7.66 -21.62 -15.76
N ALA A 83 -7.17 -20.37 -15.75
CA ALA A 83 -6.60 -19.66 -16.89
C ALA A 83 -5.40 -20.37 -17.56
N LYS A 84 -4.59 -21.15 -16.83
CA LYS A 84 -3.47 -21.91 -17.45
C LYS A 84 -3.91 -23.08 -18.33
N LYS A 85 -5.18 -23.51 -18.26
CA LYS A 85 -5.69 -24.62 -19.05
C LYS A 85 -5.89 -24.26 -20.54
N ASN A 86 -5.95 -22.97 -20.87
CA ASN A 86 -6.30 -22.50 -22.21
C ASN A 86 -5.10 -22.03 -23.04
N THR A 87 -3.86 -22.32 -22.64
CA THR A 87 -2.73 -22.09 -23.55
C THR A 87 -2.83 -23.11 -24.69
N PRO A 88 -3.14 -22.69 -25.94
CA PRO A 88 -3.18 -23.63 -27.05
C PRO A 88 -1.79 -24.26 -27.22
N ILE A 89 -1.79 -25.55 -27.54
CA ILE A 89 -0.62 -26.43 -27.76
C ILE A 89 0.15 -26.01 -29.03
N ILE A 90 0.51 -24.73 -29.16
CA ILE A 90 1.25 -24.18 -30.30
C ILE A 90 2.75 -24.20 -30.04
N SER A 91 3.19 -24.14 -28.77
CA SER A 91 4.62 -24.17 -28.42
C SER A 91 5.29 -25.54 -28.59
N ARG A 92 4.52 -26.64 -28.78
CA ARG A 92 5.08 -27.96 -29.05
C ARG A 92 5.43 -28.21 -30.53
N ARG A 93 4.96 -27.37 -31.47
CA ARG A 93 5.20 -27.56 -32.92
C ARG A 93 6.40 -26.80 -33.50
N LEU A 94 7.03 -25.89 -32.75
CA LEU A 94 8.17 -25.10 -33.24
C LEU A 94 9.53 -25.73 -32.91
N ARG A 95 9.57 -27.04 -32.63
CA ARG A 95 10.80 -27.81 -32.48
C ARG A 95 10.88 -28.82 -33.62
N VAL A 96 11.07 -28.33 -34.84
CA VAL A 96 11.56 -29.09 -36.01
C VAL A 96 12.70 -28.29 -36.61
#